data_AF-A0A925DW74-F1
#
_entry.id   AF-A0A925DW74-F1
#
_cell.length_a   1.000
_cell.length_b   1.000
_cell.length_c   1.000
_cell.angle_alpha   90.00
_cell.angle_beta   90.00
_cell.angle_gamma   90.00
#
_symmetry.space_group_name_H-M   'P 1'
#
loop_
_entity.id
_entity.type
_entity.pdbx_description
1 polymer ?
#
loop_
_entity_poly.entity_id
_entity_poly.type
_entity_poly.pdbx_seq_one_letter_code
_entity_poly.pdbx_strand_id
1 'polypeptide(L)'
;MKIKSLLAKPFANYIYKQIRKGMTTAVADQQQLLSQLVKTGAKTEFGKDHRFTEIKTHADYIELVPIRDYEAFKPYIEKIKAGKHNILWKGVPIYFAKTSGTTSGVKYIPITKDSIPNHINTARNALLCYMVESGNHSFSDGKLIFLSGSPVLERVGGVPTGRLSGIVNHHIPKYLRANQLPSFETNCIEDWEQKLDKIVEETINENMTLISGIPPWMQMYFDRLEEKSGKKIGELFPNFSV
;
A
#
# COMPACT_ATOMS: atom_id res chain seq x y z
N MET A 1 14.14 25.40 11.17
CA MET A 1 12.96 24.51 11.07
C MET A 1 12.03 25.04 9.99
N LYS A 2 11.83 24.30 8.89
CA LYS A 2 10.95 24.72 7.79
C LYS A 2 9.48 24.60 8.25
N ILE A 3 8.64 25.57 7.90
CA ILE A 3 7.21 25.71 8.27
C ILE A 3 6.38 24.40 8.13
N LYS A 4 6.78 23.52 7.20
CA LYS A 4 6.16 22.20 6.99
C LYS A 4 6.23 21.28 8.22
N SER A 5 7.32 21.31 8.99
CA SER A 5 7.45 20.48 10.20
C SER A 5 6.64 21.01 11.38
N LEU A 6 6.34 22.32 11.40
CA LEU A 6 5.53 22.95 12.44
C LEU A 6 4.04 22.58 12.31
N LEU A 7 3.50 22.53 11.08
CA LEU A 7 2.11 22.15 10.81
C LEU A 7 1.87 20.63 10.86
N ALA A 8 2.93 19.83 10.66
CA ALA A 8 2.84 18.38 10.75
C ALA A 8 2.60 17.88 12.19
N LYS A 9 3.12 18.59 13.20
CA LYS A 9 3.08 18.17 14.62
C LYS A 9 1.65 18.07 15.20
N PRO A 10 0.76 19.07 15.06
CA PRO A 10 -0.61 18.96 15.55
C PRO A 10 -1.37 17.82 14.88
N PHE A 11 -1.18 17.66 13.56
CA PHE A 11 -1.83 16.59 12.80
C PHE A 11 -1.29 15.20 13.21
N ALA A 12 0.02 15.05 13.36
CA ALA A 12 0.63 13.81 13.83
C ALA A 12 0.12 13.41 15.22
N ASN A 13 0.07 14.36 16.16
CA ASN A 13 -0.47 14.13 17.50
C ASN A 13 -1.95 13.74 17.49
N TYR A 14 -2.76 14.38 16.64
CA TYR A 14 -4.16 14.03 16.49
C TYR A 14 -4.33 12.57 16.02
N ILE A 15 -3.63 12.19 14.95
CA ILE A 15 -3.66 10.82 14.42
C ILE A 15 -3.13 9.81 15.45
N TYR A 16 -2.02 10.11 16.11
CA TYR A 16 -1.46 9.25 17.16
C TYR A 16 -2.46 9.01 18.29
N LYS A 17 -3.11 10.07 18.81
CA LYS A 17 -4.13 9.95 19.86
C LYS A 17 -5.33 9.12 19.41
N GLN A 18 -5.78 9.27 18.16
CA GLN A 18 -6.85 8.43 17.61
C GLN A 18 -6.47 6.95 17.59
N ILE A 19 -5.25 6.62 17.12
CA ILE A 19 -4.76 5.24 17.08
C ILE A 19 -4.65 4.67 18.49
N ARG A 20 -4.03 5.40 19.42
CA ARG A 20 -3.92 5.00 20.83
C ARG A 20 -5.28 4.74 21.47
N LYS A 21 -6.28 5.57 21.14
CA LYS A 21 -7.66 5.35 21.61
C LYS A 21 -8.24 4.06 21.01
N GLY A 22 -8.13 3.85 19.70
CA GLY A 22 -8.65 2.64 19.04
C GLY A 22 -7.99 1.34 19.54
N MET A 23 -6.72 1.39 19.95
CA MET A 23 -6.06 0.22 20.56
C MET A 23 -6.75 -0.28 21.83
N THR A 24 -7.50 0.58 22.54
CA THR A 24 -8.22 0.19 23.77
C THR A 24 -9.55 -0.52 23.50
N THR A 25 -10.05 -0.52 22.26
CA THR A 25 -11.37 -1.04 21.88
C THR A 25 -11.30 -2.16 20.84
N ALA A 26 -10.12 -2.75 20.61
CA ALA A 26 -9.84 -3.65 19.49
C ALA A 26 -10.88 -4.78 19.28
N VAL A 27 -11.34 -5.42 20.35
CA VAL A 27 -12.35 -6.51 20.26
C VAL A 27 -13.70 -5.99 19.78
N ALA A 28 -14.17 -4.87 20.34
CA ALA A 28 -15.42 -4.24 19.94
C ALA A 28 -15.35 -3.72 18.49
N ASP A 29 -14.20 -3.14 18.11
CA ASP A 29 -13.97 -2.65 16.76
C ASP A 29 -14.00 -3.78 15.72
N GLN A 30 -13.42 -4.95 16.02
CA GLN A 30 -13.49 -6.14 15.16
C GLN A 30 -14.92 -6.65 15.01
N GLN A 31 -15.69 -6.71 16.09
CA GLN A 31 -17.11 -7.13 16.03
C GLN A 31 -17.94 -6.16 15.19
N GLN A 32 -17.77 -4.86 15.39
CA GLN A 32 -18.44 -3.83 14.61
C GLN A 32 -18.05 -3.91 13.13
N LEU A 33 -16.77 -4.08 12.84
CA LEU A 33 -16.26 -4.21 11.47
C LEU A 33 -16.86 -5.44 10.77
N LEU A 34 -16.86 -6.61 11.44
CA LEU A 34 -17.47 -7.82 10.89
C LEU A 34 -18.95 -7.59 10.56
N SER A 35 -19.72 -7.01 11.50
CA SER A 35 -21.14 -6.71 11.29
C SER A 35 -21.36 -5.77 10.09
N GLN A 36 -20.54 -4.72 9.96
CA GLN A 36 -20.59 -3.80 8.83
C GLN A 36 -20.25 -4.49 7.50
N LEU A 37 -19.23 -5.34 7.47
CA LEU A 37 -18.77 -6.06 6.29
C LEU A 37 -19.83 -7.05 5.80
N VAL A 38 -20.39 -7.87 6.71
CA VAL A 38 -21.47 -8.82 6.42
C VAL A 38 -22.70 -8.08 5.92
N LYS A 39 -23.14 -7.03 6.61
CA LYS A 39 -24.31 -6.24 6.21
C LYS A 39 -24.14 -5.63 4.83
N THR A 40 -22.96 -5.10 4.53
CA THR A 40 -22.67 -4.50 3.21
C THR A 40 -22.58 -5.57 2.12
N GLY A 41 -21.94 -6.70 2.42
CA GLY A 41 -21.75 -7.82 1.52
C GLY A 41 -23.02 -8.64 1.26
N ALA A 42 -24.07 -8.51 2.08
CA ALA A 42 -25.25 -9.38 2.00
C ALA A 42 -25.96 -9.40 0.63
N LYS A 43 -25.81 -8.33 -0.18
CA LYS A 43 -26.41 -8.24 -1.52
C LYS A 43 -25.51 -8.76 -2.64
N THR A 44 -24.25 -9.09 -2.34
CA THR A 44 -23.31 -9.61 -3.34
C THR A 44 -23.60 -11.07 -3.64
N GLU A 45 -23.08 -11.58 -4.76
CA GLU A 45 -23.17 -13.00 -5.09
C GLU A 45 -22.51 -13.86 -4.00
N PHE A 46 -21.30 -13.48 -3.56
CA PHE A 46 -20.63 -14.15 -2.44
C PHE A 46 -21.48 -14.10 -1.16
N GLY A 47 -22.10 -12.97 -0.84
CA GLY A 47 -22.94 -12.85 0.35
C GLY A 47 -24.18 -13.76 0.28
N LYS A 48 -24.77 -13.95 -0.90
CA LYS A 48 -25.90 -14.87 -1.11
C LYS A 48 -25.47 -16.32 -0.99
N ASP A 49 -24.36 -16.70 -1.62
CA ASP A 49 -23.82 -18.07 -1.58
C ASP A 49 -23.50 -18.53 -0.15
N HIS A 50 -23.19 -17.58 0.74
CA HIS A 50 -22.86 -17.82 2.14
C HIS A 50 -23.92 -17.32 3.12
N ARG A 51 -25.13 -17.02 2.64
CA ARG A 51 -26.28 -16.65 3.47
C ARG A 51 -25.97 -15.54 4.48
N PHE A 52 -25.29 -14.47 4.06
CA PHE A 52 -24.90 -13.35 4.94
C PHE A 52 -26.07 -12.70 5.68
N THR A 53 -27.30 -12.83 5.17
CA THR A 53 -28.52 -12.35 5.84
C THR A 53 -28.87 -13.14 7.10
N GLU A 54 -28.34 -14.35 7.26
CA GLU A 54 -28.54 -15.21 8.43
C GLU A 54 -27.47 -15.00 9.51
N ILE A 55 -26.36 -14.34 9.18
CA ILE A 55 -25.23 -14.11 10.09
C ILE A 55 -25.57 -13.00 11.09
N LYS A 56 -25.71 -13.35 12.37
CA LYS A 56 -25.94 -12.43 13.49
C LYS A 56 -24.75 -12.39 14.45
N THR A 57 -24.00 -13.49 14.53
CA THR A 57 -22.86 -13.64 15.42
C THR A 57 -21.60 -14.04 14.66
N HIS A 58 -20.44 -13.94 15.32
CA HIS A 58 -19.19 -14.45 14.78
C HIS A 58 -19.22 -15.98 14.60
N ALA A 59 -19.95 -16.71 15.45
CA ALA A 59 -20.10 -18.16 15.31
C ALA A 59 -20.85 -18.51 14.01
N ASP A 60 -21.95 -17.80 13.73
CA ASP A 60 -22.70 -17.96 12.46
C ASP A 60 -21.79 -17.68 11.25
N TYR A 61 -20.93 -16.66 11.34
CA TYR A 61 -19.99 -16.33 10.27
C TYR A 61 -19.00 -17.48 10.01
N ILE A 62 -18.40 -18.06 11.06
CA ILE A 62 -17.46 -19.18 10.93
C ILE A 62 -18.15 -20.39 10.28
N GLU A 63 -19.37 -20.71 10.69
CA GLU A 63 -20.13 -21.84 10.14
C GLU A 63 -20.47 -21.63 8.66
N LEU A 64 -20.89 -20.43 8.29
CA LEU A 64 -21.37 -20.12 6.95
C LEU A 64 -20.27 -19.73 5.97
N VAL A 65 -19.10 -19.29 6.44
CA VAL A 65 -18.00 -18.79 5.60
C VAL A 65 -16.71 -19.56 5.88
N PRO A 66 -16.50 -20.73 5.24
CA PRO A 66 -15.30 -21.51 5.48
C PRO A 66 -14.03 -20.83 4.94
N ILE A 67 -12.90 -21.16 5.57
CA ILE A 67 -11.56 -20.70 5.18
C ILE A 67 -11.23 -21.23 3.77
N ARG A 68 -10.61 -20.38 2.96
CA ARG A 68 -10.36 -20.63 1.53
C ARG A 68 -9.00 -20.10 1.09
N ASP A 69 -8.45 -20.76 0.09
CA ASP A 69 -7.34 -20.23 -0.69
C ASP A 69 -7.83 -19.42 -1.89
N TYR A 70 -6.89 -18.93 -2.70
CA TYR A 70 -7.21 -18.15 -3.90
C TYR A 70 -7.98 -18.95 -4.96
N GLU A 71 -7.73 -20.25 -5.11
CA GLU A 71 -8.38 -21.05 -6.16
C GLU A 71 -9.88 -21.15 -5.91
N ALA A 72 -10.31 -21.23 -4.65
CA ALA A 72 -11.72 -21.17 -4.31
C ALA A 72 -12.37 -19.80 -4.60
N PHE A 73 -11.59 -18.71 -4.64
CA PHE A 73 -12.08 -17.39 -5.06
C PHE A 73 -12.04 -17.16 -6.57
N LYS A 74 -11.21 -17.92 -7.30
CA LYS A 74 -11.00 -17.73 -8.74
C LYS A 74 -12.29 -17.68 -9.56
N PRO A 75 -13.33 -18.52 -9.33
CA PRO A 75 -14.59 -18.40 -10.06
C PRO A 75 -15.28 -17.03 -9.90
N TYR A 76 -15.20 -16.42 -8.71
CA TYR A 76 -15.72 -15.07 -8.47
C TYR A 76 -14.87 -14.01 -9.17
N ILE A 77 -13.54 -14.18 -9.15
CA ILE A 77 -12.62 -13.26 -9.85
C ILE A 77 -12.87 -13.28 -11.36
N GLU A 78 -13.08 -14.45 -11.97
CA GLU A 78 -13.40 -14.55 -13.39
C GLU A 78 -14.74 -13.88 -13.74
N LYS A 79 -15.75 -13.97 -12.86
CA LYS A 79 -17.01 -13.22 -13.00
C LYS A 79 -16.78 -11.71 -13.01
N ILE A 80 -15.90 -11.20 -12.13
CA ILE A 80 -15.54 -9.78 -12.11
C ILE A 80 -14.79 -9.41 -13.39
N LYS A 81 -13.84 -10.24 -13.85
CA LYS A 81 -13.11 -10.03 -15.12
C LYS A 81 -14.03 -10.06 -16.34
N ALA A 82 -15.15 -10.78 -16.27
CA ALA A 82 -16.20 -10.75 -17.28
C ALA A 82 -17.12 -9.51 -17.17
N GLY A 83 -16.80 -8.54 -16.32
CA GLY A 83 -17.54 -7.29 -16.14
C GLY A 83 -18.75 -7.39 -15.22
N LYS A 84 -18.92 -8.48 -14.46
CA LYS A 84 -20.05 -8.60 -13.54
C LYS A 84 -19.83 -7.75 -12.28
N HIS A 85 -20.92 -7.14 -11.81
CA HIS A 85 -20.97 -6.29 -10.62
C HIS A 85 -21.45 -7.07 -9.39
N ASN A 86 -21.13 -6.57 -8.19
CA ASN A 86 -21.63 -7.10 -6.92
C ASN A 86 -21.26 -8.57 -6.68
N ILE A 87 -20.06 -8.99 -7.07
CA ILE A 87 -19.62 -10.38 -6.92
C ILE A 87 -19.06 -10.64 -5.52
N LEU A 88 -17.87 -10.12 -5.21
CA LEU A 88 -17.23 -10.24 -3.90
C LEU A 88 -17.55 -9.04 -2.99
N TRP A 89 -17.73 -7.86 -3.58
CA TRP A 89 -18.07 -6.62 -2.89
C TRP A 89 -19.04 -5.80 -3.74
N LYS A 90 -19.73 -4.81 -3.14
CA LYS A 90 -20.63 -3.91 -3.87
C LYS A 90 -19.91 -3.22 -5.03
N GLY A 91 -20.59 -3.08 -6.16
CA GLY A 91 -20.06 -2.49 -7.39
C GLY A 91 -18.98 -3.36 -8.05
N VAL A 92 -17.96 -2.70 -8.60
CA VAL A 92 -16.77 -3.32 -9.19
C VAL A 92 -15.53 -2.82 -8.46
N PRO A 93 -14.45 -3.62 -8.36
CA PRO A 93 -13.19 -3.13 -7.83
C PRO A 93 -12.65 -1.99 -8.69
N ILE A 94 -11.93 -1.06 -8.06
CA ILE A 94 -11.29 0.07 -8.74
C ILE A 94 -9.90 -0.31 -9.28
N TYR A 95 -9.29 -1.35 -8.70
CA TYR A 95 -8.06 -1.97 -9.22
C TYR A 95 -8.07 -3.48 -9.01
N PHE A 96 -7.27 -4.19 -9.81
CA PHE A 96 -6.69 -5.47 -9.40
C PHE A 96 -5.22 -5.31 -9.04
N ALA A 97 -4.86 -5.70 -7.82
CA ALA A 97 -3.46 -5.91 -7.46
C ALA A 97 -3.02 -7.29 -7.95
N LYS A 98 -2.04 -7.33 -8.86
CA LYS A 98 -1.47 -8.58 -9.37
C LYS A 98 -0.32 -9.05 -8.50
N THR A 99 -0.31 -10.36 -8.20
CA THR A 99 0.81 -11.01 -7.53
C THR A 99 1.39 -12.10 -8.44
N SER A 100 2.71 -12.25 -8.45
CA SER A 100 3.45 -13.17 -9.32
C SER A 100 3.38 -14.63 -8.83
N GLY A 101 2.20 -15.08 -8.39
CA GLY A 101 1.99 -16.37 -7.75
C GLY A 101 2.74 -17.51 -8.44
N THR A 102 3.53 -18.25 -7.65
CA THR A 102 4.49 -19.25 -8.16
C THR A 102 3.84 -20.57 -8.57
N THR A 103 2.56 -20.80 -8.22
CA THR A 103 1.90 -22.12 -8.36
C THR A 103 0.69 -22.13 -9.28
N SER A 104 -0.04 -21.00 -9.42
CA SER A 104 -1.34 -20.96 -10.13
C SER A 104 -1.40 -19.92 -11.25
N GLY A 105 -0.24 -19.38 -11.65
CA GLY A 105 -0.16 -18.18 -12.48
C GLY A 105 -0.51 -16.91 -11.69
N VAL A 106 -0.75 -15.81 -12.43
CA VAL A 106 -1.00 -14.49 -11.85
C VAL A 106 -2.30 -14.49 -11.05
N LYS A 107 -2.22 -14.08 -9.78
CA LYS A 107 -3.41 -13.88 -8.92
C LYS A 107 -3.84 -12.43 -8.97
N TYR A 108 -5.15 -12.20 -9.05
CA TYR A 108 -5.77 -10.87 -9.13
C TYR A 108 -6.55 -10.59 -7.85
N ILE A 109 -6.03 -9.69 -7.02
CA ILE A 109 -6.64 -9.33 -5.74
C ILE A 109 -7.46 -8.05 -5.94
N PRO A 110 -8.79 -8.08 -5.77
CA PRO A 110 -9.64 -6.90 -5.94
C PRO A 110 -9.32 -5.82 -4.89
N ILE A 111 -9.09 -4.60 -5.33
CA ILE A 111 -8.98 -3.42 -4.47
C ILE A 111 -10.22 -2.55 -4.70
N THR A 112 -10.92 -2.22 -3.63
CA THR A 112 -12.20 -1.48 -3.68
C THR A 112 -11.99 -0.02 -3.30
N LYS A 113 -12.99 0.82 -3.60
CA LYS A 113 -13.02 2.21 -3.14
C LYS A 113 -13.00 2.31 -1.61
N ASP A 114 -13.56 1.31 -0.92
CA ASP A 114 -13.61 1.27 0.54
C ASP A 114 -12.26 0.82 1.15
N SER A 115 -11.49 -0.02 0.44
CA SER A 115 -10.23 -0.57 0.95
C SER A 115 -8.99 0.23 0.58
N ILE A 116 -9.00 1.00 -0.52
CA ILE A 116 -7.83 1.78 -0.94
C ILE A 116 -7.30 2.77 0.12
N PRO A 117 -8.14 3.44 0.94
CA PRO A 117 -7.64 4.31 1.99
C PRO A 117 -6.83 3.56 3.05
N ASN A 118 -7.09 2.27 3.28
CA ASN A 118 -6.34 1.49 4.26
C ASN A 118 -4.87 1.34 3.85
N HIS A 119 -4.57 1.20 2.55
CA HIS A 119 -3.20 1.13 2.06
C HIS A 119 -2.45 2.46 2.21
N ILE A 120 -3.13 3.57 1.93
CA ILE A 120 -2.51 4.91 1.95
C ILE A 120 -2.38 5.44 3.38
N ASN A 121 -3.46 5.34 4.17
CA ASN A 121 -3.50 5.87 5.53
C ASN A 121 -2.56 5.11 6.45
N THR A 122 -2.41 3.79 6.29
CA THR A 122 -1.50 3.01 7.14
C THR A 122 -0.06 3.48 6.99
N ALA A 123 0.44 3.65 5.75
CA ALA A 123 1.80 4.13 5.50
C ALA A 123 2.01 5.54 6.06
N ARG A 124 1.06 6.45 5.81
CA ARG A 124 1.09 7.82 6.37
C ARG A 124 1.09 7.79 7.90
N ASN A 125 0.20 7.03 8.50
CA ASN A 125 0.02 7.00 9.95
C ASN A 125 1.24 6.39 10.65
N ALA A 126 1.93 5.41 10.04
CA ALA A 126 3.19 4.88 10.56
C ALA A 126 4.25 5.99 10.71
N LEU A 127 4.45 6.81 9.67
CA LEU A 127 5.37 7.94 9.71
C LEU A 127 4.95 9.00 10.75
N LEU A 128 3.65 9.29 10.86
CA LEU A 128 3.14 10.25 11.85
C LEU A 128 3.30 9.73 13.29
N CYS A 129 3.10 8.43 13.52
CA CYS A 129 3.34 7.83 14.84
C CYS A 129 4.82 7.90 15.19
N TYR A 130 5.71 7.56 14.24
CA TYR A 130 7.15 7.69 14.44
C TYR A 130 7.54 9.14 14.82
N MET A 131 7.00 10.16 14.15
CA MET A 131 7.26 11.57 14.50
C MET A 131 6.89 11.89 15.96
N VAL A 132 5.77 11.36 16.45
CA VAL A 132 5.29 11.60 17.81
C VAL A 132 6.10 10.81 18.84
N GLU A 133 6.37 9.54 18.58
CA GLU A 133 7.04 8.65 19.54
C GLU A 133 8.53 8.94 19.67
N SER A 134 9.22 9.22 18.56
CA SER A 134 10.66 9.50 18.58
C SER A 134 10.98 10.98 18.77
N GLY A 135 10.02 11.88 18.53
CA GLY A 135 10.28 13.31 18.40
C GLY A 135 11.10 13.67 17.14
N ASN A 136 11.46 12.70 16.29
CA ASN A 136 12.24 12.90 15.09
C ASN A 136 11.35 13.33 13.91
N HIS A 137 11.65 14.49 13.35
CA HIS A 137 10.96 15.06 12.20
C HIS A 137 11.91 15.26 11.00
N SER A 138 13.21 15.05 11.18
CA SER A 138 14.24 15.42 10.20
C SER A 138 14.14 14.62 8.91
N PHE A 139 13.61 13.39 8.97
CA PHE A 139 13.36 12.54 7.80
C PHE A 139 12.41 13.18 6.77
N SER A 140 11.66 14.21 7.15
CA SER A 140 10.73 14.93 6.27
C SER A 140 11.34 16.16 5.59
N ASP A 141 12.58 16.54 5.95
CA ASP A 141 13.22 17.76 5.46
C ASP A 141 14.01 17.56 4.15
N GLY A 142 14.28 16.31 3.76
CA GLY A 142 14.95 15.94 2.51
C GLY A 142 14.03 15.24 1.50
N LYS A 143 14.65 14.46 0.61
CA LYS A 143 13.97 13.62 -0.38
C LYS A 143 13.62 12.26 0.20
N LEU A 144 12.54 11.69 -0.32
CA LEU A 144 12.08 10.35 0.01
C LEU A 144 12.07 9.47 -1.23
N ILE A 145 12.39 8.19 -1.05
CA ILE A 145 12.24 7.18 -2.10
C ILE A 145 11.44 6.00 -1.56
N PHE A 146 10.52 5.51 -2.40
CA PHE A 146 9.90 4.21 -2.22
C PHE A 146 10.25 3.31 -3.41
N LEU A 147 11.20 2.41 -3.21
CA LEU A 147 11.57 1.40 -4.21
C LEU A 147 10.37 0.48 -4.43
N SER A 148 9.66 0.74 -5.52
CA SER A 148 8.35 0.18 -5.82
C SER A 148 8.31 -0.45 -7.21
N GLY A 149 7.41 -1.41 -7.37
CA GLY A 149 7.06 -1.93 -8.69
C GLY A 149 6.45 -0.84 -9.58
N SER A 150 6.54 -1.06 -10.90
CA SER A 150 6.08 -0.10 -11.92
C SER A 150 4.63 0.39 -11.67
N PRO A 151 4.37 1.71 -11.84
CA PRO A 151 3.05 2.29 -11.74
C PRO A 151 2.21 2.09 -13.02
N VAL A 152 2.79 1.49 -14.06
CA VAL A 152 2.07 1.15 -15.30
C VAL A 152 0.94 0.18 -14.96
N LEU A 153 -0.26 0.52 -15.43
CA LEU A 153 -1.47 -0.29 -15.25
C LEU A 153 -1.90 -0.85 -16.60
N GLU A 154 -2.14 -2.15 -16.63
CA GLU A 154 -2.87 -2.80 -17.72
C GLU A 154 -4.38 -2.78 -17.42
N ARG A 155 -5.21 -3.34 -18.29
CA ARG A 155 -6.63 -3.54 -18.03
C ARG A 155 -7.00 -5.01 -18.14
N VAL A 156 -7.68 -5.52 -17.12
CA VAL A 156 -8.25 -6.86 -17.11
C VAL A 156 -9.73 -6.75 -16.82
N GLY A 157 -10.57 -7.16 -17.77
CA GLY A 157 -12.03 -6.99 -17.63
C GLY A 157 -12.47 -5.53 -17.47
N GLY A 158 -11.74 -4.60 -18.10
CA GLY A 158 -11.96 -3.17 -17.93
C GLY A 158 -11.41 -2.56 -16.63
N VAL A 159 -10.98 -3.37 -15.65
CA VAL A 159 -10.43 -2.91 -14.37
C VAL A 159 -8.93 -2.62 -14.50
N PRO A 160 -8.45 -1.42 -14.11
CA PRO A 160 -7.01 -1.13 -14.06
C PRO A 160 -6.26 -2.12 -13.16
N THR A 161 -5.17 -2.69 -13.65
CA THR A 161 -4.50 -3.83 -13.03
C THR A 161 -3.00 -3.59 -12.96
N GLY A 162 -2.38 -3.85 -11.81
CA GLY A 162 -0.95 -3.59 -11.62
C GLY A 162 -0.43 -4.11 -10.28
N ARG A 163 0.86 -3.90 -9.99
CA ARG A 163 1.41 -4.25 -8.67
C ARG A 163 0.83 -3.28 -7.62
N LEU A 164 0.54 -3.75 -6.41
CA LEU A 164 -0.04 -2.91 -5.35
C LEU A 164 0.80 -1.64 -5.08
N SER A 165 2.13 -1.78 -5.03
CA SER A 165 3.06 -0.66 -4.85
C SER A 165 2.98 0.37 -5.98
N GLY A 166 2.69 -0.07 -7.21
CA GLY A 166 2.48 0.81 -8.37
C GLY A 166 1.11 1.50 -8.33
N ILE A 167 0.08 0.77 -7.89
CA ILE A 167 -1.28 1.31 -7.71
C ILE A 167 -1.28 2.46 -6.70
N VAL A 168 -0.62 2.29 -5.53
CA VAL A 168 -0.61 3.33 -4.49
C VAL A 168 0.10 4.62 -4.94
N ASN A 169 1.06 4.55 -5.87
CA ASN A 169 1.72 5.75 -6.42
C ASN A 169 0.72 6.72 -7.10
N HIS A 170 -0.36 6.21 -7.69
CA HIS A 170 -1.42 7.04 -8.28
C HIS A 170 -2.19 7.88 -7.26
N HIS A 171 -2.16 7.48 -5.98
CA HIS A 171 -2.87 8.13 -4.89
C HIS A 171 -2.01 9.11 -4.08
N ILE A 172 -0.72 9.23 -4.39
CA ILE A 172 0.17 10.16 -3.68
C ILE A 172 -0.23 11.59 -4.06
N PRO A 173 -0.58 12.46 -3.09
CA PRO A 173 -0.92 13.85 -3.35
C PRO A 173 0.21 14.61 -4.09
N LYS A 174 -0.15 15.45 -5.06
CA LYS A 174 0.82 16.19 -5.90
C LYS A 174 1.85 16.97 -5.08
N TYR A 175 1.44 17.58 -3.96
CA TYR A 175 2.34 18.36 -3.10
C TYR A 175 3.41 17.52 -2.38
N LEU A 176 3.19 16.20 -2.23
CA LEU A 176 4.18 15.26 -1.69
C LEU A 176 5.10 14.71 -2.77
N ARG A 177 4.66 14.65 -4.03
CA ARG A 177 5.46 14.11 -5.15
C ARG A 177 6.72 14.92 -5.43
N ALA A 178 6.74 16.22 -5.15
CA ALA A 178 7.93 17.07 -5.35
C ALA A 178 9.15 16.64 -4.51
N ASN A 179 8.91 15.94 -3.40
CA ASN A 179 9.95 15.41 -2.53
C ASN A 179 10.22 13.91 -2.78
N GLN A 180 9.48 13.28 -3.69
CA GLN A 180 9.56 11.85 -3.97
C GLN A 180 10.44 11.57 -5.20
N LEU A 181 11.31 10.59 -5.07
CA LEU A 181 12.08 9.98 -6.14
C LEU A 181 11.75 8.47 -6.24
N PRO A 182 12.07 7.82 -7.37
CA PRO A 182 12.50 8.43 -8.62
C PRO A 182 11.33 9.07 -9.39
N SER A 183 11.62 9.70 -10.52
CA SER A 183 10.64 10.22 -11.47
C SER A 183 9.64 9.15 -11.92
N PHE A 184 8.49 9.59 -12.44
CA PHE A 184 7.49 8.65 -12.97
C PHE A 184 8.06 7.83 -14.14
N GLU A 185 8.83 8.46 -15.00
CA GLU A 185 9.49 7.85 -16.16
C GLU A 185 10.44 6.73 -15.72
N THR A 186 11.34 7.01 -14.78
CA THR A 186 12.23 5.99 -14.19
C THR A 186 11.44 4.90 -13.48
N ASN A 187 10.34 5.23 -12.82
CA ASN A 187 9.48 4.23 -12.19
C ASN A 187 8.81 3.27 -13.18
N CYS A 188 8.58 3.70 -14.42
CA CYS A 188 7.96 2.90 -15.48
C CYS A 188 8.91 1.93 -16.18
N ILE A 189 10.23 2.03 -15.97
CA ILE A 189 11.22 1.10 -16.54
C ILE A 189 10.93 -0.33 -16.05
N GLU A 190 10.79 -1.28 -16.98
CA GLU A 190 10.47 -2.68 -16.65
C GLU A 190 11.69 -3.49 -16.23
N ASP A 191 12.82 -3.31 -16.94
CA ASP A 191 14.08 -3.97 -16.61
C ASP A 191 14.62 -3.44 -15.29
N TRP A 192 14.79 -4.35 -14.32
CA TRP A 192 15.13 -3.96 -12.95
C TRP A 192 16.52 -3.33 -12.85
N GLU A 193 17.51 -3.86 -13.57
CA GLU A 193 18.88 -3.37 -13.49
C GLU A 193 18.99 -1.96 -14.12
N GLN A 194 18.39 -1.76 -15.29
CA GLN A 194 18.29 -0.43 -15.92
C GLN A 194 17.52 0.56 -15.04
N LYS A 195 16.41 0.10 -14.44
CA LYS A 195 15.63 0.93 -13.51
C LYS A 195 16.49 1.34 -12.32
N LEU A 196 17.23 0.40 -11.74
CA LEU A 196 18.10 0.63 -10.59
C LEU A 196 19.19 1.65 -10.92
N ASP A 197 19.84 1.53 -12.08
CA ASP A 197 20.85 2.49 -12.53
C ASP A 197 20.30 3.91 -12.65
N LYS A 198 19.09 4.06 -13.22
CA LYS A 198 18.43 5.37 -13.31
C LYS A 198 17.97 5.91 -11.96
N ILE A 199 17.49 5.06 -11.06
CA ILE A 199 17.21 5.45 -9.67
C ILE A 199 18.48 5.99 -9.01
N VAL A 200 19.60 5.31 -9.17
CA VAL A 200 20.88 5.73 -8.60
C VAL A 200 21.32 7.06 -9.18
N GLU A 201 21.24 7.26 -10.51
CA GLU A 201 21.54 8.55 -11.14
C GLU A 201 20.70 9.71 -10.59
N GLU A 202 19.40 9.48 -10.37
CA GLU A 202 18.49 10.51 -9.86
C GLU A 202 18.68 10.81 -8.36
N THR A 203 19.29 9.90 -7.60
CA THR A 203 19.32 9.99 -6.13
C THR A 203 20.72 10.22 -5.54
N ILE A 204 21.79 9.87 -6.25
CA ILE A 204 23.17 9.89 -5.73
C ILE A 204 23.64 11.26 -5.22
N ASN A 205 23.12 12.35 -5.81
CA ASN A 205 23.46 13.73 -5.43
C ASN A 205 22.37 14.42 -4.60
N GLU A 206 21.32 13.70 -4.22
CA GLU A 206 20.18 14.24 -3.49
C GLU A 206 20.32 14.02 -1.99
N ASN A 207 19.73 14.91 -1.20
CA ASN A 207 19.65 14.74 0.25
C ASN A 207 18.55 13.72 0.60
N MET A 208 18.85 12.43 0.44
CA MET A 208 17.94 11.34 0.78
C MET A 208 17.82 11.20 2.30
N THR A 209 16.59 11.24 2.82
CA THR A 209 16.32 11.26 4.27
C THR A 209 15.28 10.23 4.72
N LEU A 210 14.53 9.68 3.77
CA LEU A 210 13.60 8.57 4.01
C LEU A 210 13.70 7.59 2.82
N ILE A 211 14.21 6.39 3.08
CA ILE A 211 14.39 5.36 2.06
C ILE A 211 13.56 4.15 2.47
N SER A 212 12.60 3.76 1.64
CA SER A 212 11.66 2.68 1.92
C SER A 212 11.62 1.71 0.74
N GLY A 213 11.47 0.42 1.03
CA GLY A 213 11.45 -0.61 -0.01
C GLY A 213 11.47 -2.01 0.57
N ILE A 214 11.43 -3.01 -0.32
CA ILE A 214 11.60 -4.41 0.07
C ILE A 214 13.09 -4.65 0.35
N PRO A 215 13.49 -5.30 1.46
CA PRO A 215 14.89 -5.37 1.88
C PRO A 215 15.92 -5.78 0.79
N PRO A 216 15.65 -6.77 -0.09
CA PRO A 216 16.61 -7.12 -1.14
C PRO A 216 16.82 -5.99 -2.15
N TRP A 217 15.78 -5.22 -2.49
CA TRP A 217 15.91 -4.08 -3.39
C TRP A 217 16.67 -2.92 -2.76
N MET A 218 16.49 -2.74 -1.45
CA MET A 218 17.24 -1.75 -0.68
C MET A 218 18.73 -2.09 -0.68
N GLN A 219 19.07 -3.36 -0.47
CA GLN A 219 20.46 -3.84 -0.54
C GLN A 219 21.07 -3.55 -1.91
N MET A 220 20.42 -3.96 -3.00
CA MET A 220 20.91 -3.71 -4.36
C MET A 220 21.08 -2.22 -4.65
N TYR A 221 20.17 -1.38 -4.17
CA TYR A 221 20.25 0.07 -4.32
C TYR A 221 21.43 0.68 -3.57
N PHE A 222 21.67 0.24 -2.33
CA PHE A 222 22.83 0.69 -1.57
C PHE A 222 24.13 0.20 -2.19
N ASP A 223 24.22 -1.06 -2.59
CA ASP A 223 25.42 -1.62 -3.24
C ASP A 223 25.77 -0.82 -4.51
N ARG A 224 24.78 -0.53 -5.36
CA ARG A 224 24.99 0.26 -6.60
C ARG A 224 25.37 1.71 -6.31
N LEU A 225 24.85 2.32 -5.24
CA LEU A 225 25.26 3.66 -4.82
C LEU A 225 26.71 3.69 -4.32
N GLU A 226 27.12 2.72 -3.49
CA GLU A 226 28.49 2.62 -3.01
C GLU A 226 29.47 2.36 -4.16
N GLU A 227 29.12 1.46 -5.07
CA GLU A 227 29.90 1.16 -6.28
C GLU A 227 30.13 2.42 -7.14
N LYS A 228 29.08 3.20 -7.39
CA LYS A 228 29.15 4.37 -8.28
C LYS A 228 29.76 5.60 -7.62
N SER A 229 29.58 5.76 -6.31
CA SER A 229 30.07 6.94 -5.56
C SER A 229 31.45 6.74 -4.95
N GLY A 230 31.87 5.50 -4.71
CA GLY A 230 33.04 5.17 -3.90
C GLY A 230 32.91 5.52 -2.41
N LYS A 231 31.71 5.89 -1.95
CA LYS A 231 31.42 6.34 -0.57
C LYS A 231 30.47 5.38 0.12
N LYS A 232 30.58 5.29 1.44
CA LYS A 232 29.59 4.59 2.26
C LYS A 232 28.27 5.37 2.30
N ILE A 233 27.15 4.68 2.45
CA ILE A 233 25.81 5.31 2.43
C ILE A 233 25.68 6.44 3.45
N GLY A 234 26.22 6.29 4.66
CA GLY A 234 26.19 7.36 5.68
C GLY A 234 26.99 8.61 5.30
N GLU A 235 28.04 8.47 4.49
CA GLU A 235 28.80 9.60 3.95
C GLU A 235 28.09 10.25 2.75
N LEU A 236 27.44 9.42 1.93
CA LEU A 236 26.70 9.87 0.75
C LEU A 236 25.41 10.59 1.14
N PHE A 237 24.70 10.09 2.14
CA PHE A 237 23.47 10.66 2.67
C PHE A 237 23.59 10.96 4.18
N PRO A 238 24.28 12.05 4.58
CA PRO A 238 24.56 12.34 5.99
C PRO A 238 23.31 12.55 6.87
N ASN A 239 22.17 12.89 6.27
CA ASN A 239 20.90 13.10 6.97
C ASN A 239 19.97 11.88 6.94
N PHE A 240 20.41 10.77 6.32
CA PHE A 240 19.71 9.51 6.38
C PHE A 240 20.06 8.82 7.70
N SER A 241 19.09 8.76 8.63
CA SER A 241 19.21 8.02 9.88
C SER A 241 18.30 6.80 9.83
N VAL A 242 18.87 5.64 10.15
CA VAL A 242 18.14 4.38 10.41
C VAL A 242 17.53 4.42 11.80
#